data_AF-A0A836XCC4-F1
#
_entry.id   AF-A0A836XCC4-F1
#
_cell.length_a   1.000
_cell.length_b   1.000
_cell.length_c   1.000
_cell.angle_alpha   90.00
_cell.angle_beta   90.00
_cell.angle_gamma   90.00
#
_symmetry.space_group_name_H-M   'P 1'
#
loop_
_entity.id
_entity.type
_entity.pdbx_description
1 polymer ?
#
loop_
_entity_poly.entity_id
_entity_poly.type
_entity_poly.pdbx_seq_one_letter_code
_entity_poly.pdbx_strand_id
1 'polypeptide(L)'
;MTDLPTIFIDGQEGTTGLRIRDLLGNRQDVNIHLIAPDKRKDRSARRELLNEVDLAILCLPDDAAAEALELIEPGSGTRVIDTSTVRRVDDDWVYGIPELSPSQRKAIRTADRVANCGCYPVGFLLAVRPLIEAGLLRADAPLIVNAVSGYSGGGRKMIEAYQGMPPGPQGDAAQGFCLYDLNGDHKHVAEMQKFSGTLHPPLFVPSVNHSYCGMLTSTPISAASWTSSGTTAQQVFDIWQDRYASEPFVRPVAPADASGFMREGRFLDLDGANLTNRLDLFVFGDPGIGL
;
A
#
# COMPACT_ATOMS: atom_id res chain seq x y z
N MET A 1 24.14 -5.28 27.79
CA MET A 1 22.85 -5.27 27.09
C MET A 1 23.03 -4.37 25.89
N THR A 2 22.76 -4.83 24.68
CA THR A 2 22.71 -3.95 23.52
C THR A 2 21.48 -3.06 23.67
N ASP A 3 21.65 -1.74 23.58
CA ASP A 3 20.51 -0.82 23.57
C ASP A 3 19.58 -1.18 22.41
N LEU A 4 18.27 -1.24 22.69
CA LEU A 4 17.27 -1.57 21.67
C LEU A 4 17.12 -0.38 20.71
N PRO A 5 16.91 -0.63 19.40
CA PRO A 5 16.65 0.43 18.43
C PRO A 5 15.46 1.30 18.86
N THR A 6 15.62 2.60 18.73
CA THR A 6 14.65 3.63 19.10
C THR A 6 13.88 4.14 17.88
N ILE A 7 12.57 4.35 18.04
CA ILE A 7 11.66 4.75 16.98
C ILE A 7 10.87 5.98 17.42
N PHE A 8 10.88 7.04 16.62
CA PHE A 8 9.96 8.17 16.78
C PHE A 8 8.87 8.14 15.69
N ILE A 9 7.60 8.25 16.09
CA ILE A 9 6.47 8.36 15.16
C ILE A 9 5.99 9.81 15.13
N ASP A 10 6.34 10.53 14.07
CA ASP A 10 5.88 11.91 13.88
C ASP A 10 4.50 11.90 13.20
N GLY A 11 3.50 12.57 13.79
CA GLY A 11 2.09 12.42 13.40
C GLY A 11 1.39 11.22 14.05
N GLN A 12 1.79 10.85 15.27
CA GLN A 12 1.29 9.68 16.03
C GLN A 12 -0.25 9.64 16.26
N GLU A 13 -0.95 10.76 16.16
CA GLU A 13 -2.41 10.83 16.32
C GLU A 13 -3.22 10.69 15.02
N GLY A 14 -2.54 10.68 13.86
CA GLY A 14 -3.17 10.39 12.58
C GLY A 14 -3.58 8.92 12.48
N THR A 15 -4.50 8.60 11.58
CA THR A 15 -4.97 7.21 11.37
C THR A 15 -3.80 6.25 11.14
N THR A 16 -2.84 6.63 10.30
CA THR A 16 -1.63 5.85 10.02
C THR A 16 -0.72 5.73 11.26
N GLY A 17 -0.42 6.84 11.92
CA GLY A 17 0.44 6.87 13.11
C GLY A 17 -0.11 6.05 14.27
N LEU A 18 -1.42 6.14 14.52
CA LEU A 18 -2.11 5.32 15.51
C LEU A 18 -1.98 3.83 15.21
N ARG A 19 -2.23 3.43 13.95
CA ARG A 19 -2.11 2.01 13.55
C ARG A 19 -0.68 1.50 13.69
N ILE A 20 0.32 2.29 13.32
CA ILE A 20 1.74 1.93 13.48
C ILE A 20 2.09 1.78 14.96
N ARG A 21 1.62 2.70 15.81
CA ARG A 21 1.82 2.60 17.26
C ARG A 21 1.19 1.33 17.84
N ASP A 22 -0.02 0.98 17.42
CA ASP A 22 -0.69 -0.24 17.87
C ASP A 22 0.06 -1.51 17.42
N LEU A 23 0.60 -1.52 16.19
CA LEU A 23 1.41 -2.62 15.66
C LEU A 23 2.74 -2.76 16.41
N LEU A 24 3.40 -1.64 16.71
CA LEU A 24 4.69 -1.63 17.40
C LEU A 24 4.55 -1.84 18.92
N GLY A 25 3.41 -1.52 19.52
CA GLY A 25 3.21 -1.58 20.98
C GLY A 25 3.37 -2.96 21.61
N ASN A 26 3.27 -4.03 20.81
CA ASN A 26 3.50 -5.41 21.25
C ASN A 26 4.93 -5.92 21.02
N ARG A 27 5.80 -5.11 20.40
CA ARG A 27 7.19 -5.49 20.13
C ARG A 27 8.07 -5.25 21.35
N GLN A 28 8.97 -6.20 21.62
CA GLN A 28 9.93 -6.14 22.73
C GLN A 28 11.36 -5.87 22.26
N ASP A 29 11.54 -5.73 20.95
CA ASP A 29 12.83 -5.57 20.29
C ASP A 29 13.09 -4.16 19.77
N VAL A 30 12.21 -3.20 20.11
CA VAL A 30 12.34 -1.77 19.79
C VAL A 30 11.79 -0.91 20.93
N ASN A 31 12.30 0.31 21.07
CA ASN A 31 11.79 1.32 21.98
C ASN A 31 11.04 2.41 21.20
N ILE A 32 9.82 2.74 21.60
CA ILE A 32 8.99 3.76 20.93
C ILE A 32 9.05 5.06 21.74
N HIS A 33 9.52 6.13 21.12
CA HIS A 33 9.47 7.48 21.66
C HIS A 33 8.23 8.19 21.13
N LEU A 34 7.46 8.79 22.04
CA LEU A 34 6.26 9.55 21.71
C LEU A 34 6.45 11.01 22.10
N ILE A 35 5.96 11.92 21.26
CA ILE A 35 5.94 13.34 21.59
C ILE A 35 4.73 13.66 22.47
N ALA A 36 4.90 14.57 23.43
CA ALA A 36 3.79 15.03 24.26
C ALA A 36 2.70 15.69 23.39
N PRO A 37 1.40 15.45 23.66
CA PRO A 37 0.31 15.92 22.79
C PRO A 37 0.27 17.43 22.55
N ASP A 38 0.70 18.24 23.53
CA ASP A 38 0.80 19.70 23.46
C ASP A 38 2.06 20.16 22.71
N LYS A 39 3.07 19.30 22.58
CA LYS A 39 4.35 19.55 21.88
C LYS A 39 4.38 19.04 20.44
N ARG A 40 3.36 18.33 19.96
CA ARG A 40 3.32 17.73 18.61
C ARG A 40 3.48 18.70 17.44
N LYS A 41 3.29 20.01 17.65
CA LYS A 41 3.53 21.07 16.65
C LYS A 41 4.71 21.98 17.03
N ASP A 42 5.36 21.70 18.16
CA ASP A 42 6.54 22.43 18.61
C ASP A 42 7.73 21.98 17.78
N ARG A 43 8.22 22.89 16.95
CA ARG A 43 9.32 22.62 16.02
C ARG A 43 10.60 22.18 16.74
N SER A 44 10.88 22.73 17.93
CA SER A 44 12.09 22.40 18.69
C SER A 44 12.00 20.99 19.27
N ALA A 45 10.86 20.66 19.89
CA ALA A 45 10.64 19.33 20.45
C ALA A 45 10.63 18.24 19.39
N ARG A 46 10.04 18.50 18.21
CA ARG A 46 10.12 17.59 17.06
C ARG A 46 11.55 17.41 16.57
N ARG A 47 12.31 18.51 16.43
CA ARG A 47 13.72 18.45 16.01
C ARG A 47 14.55 17.60 16.97
N GLU A 48 14.41 17.80 18.28
CA GLU A 48 15.12 17.01 19.29
C GLU A 48 14.87 15.51 19.10
N LEU A 49 13.60 15.10 19.10
CA LEU A 49 13.23 13.69 18.94
C LEU A 49 13.67 13.10 17.59
N LEU A 50 13.57 13.86 16.50
CA LEU A 50 14.01 13.41 15.17
C LEU A 50 15.51 13.15 15.09
N ASN A 51 16.32 13.76 15.95
CA ASN A 51 17.78 13.62 15.95
C ASN A 51 18.31 12.67 17.04
N GLU A 52 17.44 12.18 17.92
CA GLU A 52 17.82 11.29 19.04
C GLU A 52 17.42 9.82 18.83
N VAL A 53 16.79 9.48 17.70
CA VAL A 53 16.32 8.12 17.42
C VAL A 53 17.03 7.45 16.25
N ASP A 54 17.07 6.12 16.27
CA ASP A 54 17.61 5.31 15.18
C ASP A 54 16.71 5.38 13.92
N LEU A 55 15.38 5.48 14.12
CA LEU A 55 14.39 5.51 13.06
C LEU A 55 13.26 6.51 13.34
N ALA A 56 13.01 7.41 12.39
CA ALA A 56 11.81 8.25 12.36
C ALA A 56 10.79 7.72 11.34
N ILE A 57 9.53 7.68 11.73
CA ILE A 57 8.41 7.35 10.85
C ILE A 57 7.53 8.59 10.69
N LEU A 58 7.51 9.17 9.49
CA LEU A 58 6.75 10.38 9.18
C LEU A 58 5.34 10.01 8.71
N CYS A 59 4.38 10.12 9.62
CA CYS A 59 2.95 9.91 9.38
C CYS A 59 2.25 11.25 9.07
N LEU A 60 2.82 12.01 8.14
CA LEU A 60 2.52 13.42 7.92
C LEU A 60 2.02 13.68 6.48
N PRO A 61 1.22 14.73 6.26
CA PRO A 61 0.99 15.27 4.91
C PRO A 61 2.29 15.73 4.25
N ASP A 62 2.29 15.82 2.92
CA ASP A 62 3.48 16.09 2.09
C ASP A 62 4.31 17.31 2.58
N ASP A 63 3.67 18.47 2.80
CA ASP A 63 4.35 19.69 3.27
C ASP A 63 4.98 19.52 4.66
N ALA A 64 4.27 18.86 5.59
CA ALA A 64 4.74 18.66 6.95
C ALA A 64 5.83 17.58 7.04
N ALA A 65 5.80 16.59 6.15
CA ALA A 65 6.88 15.62 5.99
C ALA A 65 8.15 16.29 5.43
N ALA A 66 7.99 17.19 4.44
CA ALA A 66 9.11 17.98 3.93
C ALA A 66 9.75 18.85 5.02
N GLU A 67 8.95 19.55 5.84
CA GLU A 67 9.45 20.31 6.99
C GLU A 67 10.20 19.40 7.98
N ALA A 68 9.65 18.21 8.30
CA ALA A 68 10.28 17.28 9.23
C ALA A 68 11.67 16.82 8.75
N LEU A 69 11.84 16.60 7.45
CA LEU A 69 13.13 16.23 6.87
C LEU A 69 14.19 17.32 7.03
N GLU A 70 13.80 18.60 6.99
CA GLU A 70 14.70 19.74 7.26
C GLU A 70 15.11 19.83 8.75
N LEU A 71 14.36 19.21 9.65
CA LEU A 71 14.70 19.16 11.07
C LEU A 71 15.80 18.15 11.37
N ILE A 72 15.99 17.14 10.52
CA ILE A 72 17.01 16.09 10.71
C ILE A 72 18.38 16.65 10.35
N GLU A 73 19.29 16.63 11.31
CA GLU A 73 20.64 17.14 11.19
C GLU A 73 21.52 16.18 10.37
N PRO A 74 22.36 16.71 9.48
CA PRO A 74 23.39 15.89 8.84
C PRO A 74 24.26 15.20 9.89
N GLY A 75 24.33 13.87 9.84
CA GLY A 75 25.11 13.08 10.78
C GLY A 75 24.38 12.61 12.04
N SER A 76 23.07 12.87 12.19
CA SER A 76 22.27 12.33 13.31
C SER A 76 22.23 10.79 13.32
N GLY A 77 22.43 10.16 12.17
CA GLY A 77 22.27 8.72 11.98
C GLY A 77 20.81 8.26 11.87
N THR A 78 19.84 9.18 12.00
CA THR A 78 18.41 8.88 11.92
C THR A 78 18.04 8.37 10.53
N ARG A 79 17.52 7.15 10.45
CA ARG A 79 16.89 6.60 9.25
C ARG A 79 15.43 7.04 9.20
N VAL A 80 14.84 7.12 8.01
CA VAL A 80 13.46 7.62 7.85
C VAL A 80 12.61 6.67 7.03
N ILE A 81 11.40 6.40 7.51
CA ILE A 81 10.28 5.90 6.72
C ILE A 81 9.29 7.05 6.54
N ASP A 82 9.06 7.48 5.31
CA ASP A 82 8.09 8.53 4.99
C ASP A 82 6.83 7.94 4.37
N THR A 83 5.66 8.27 4.91
CA THR A 83 4.35 7.83 4.39
C THR A 83 3.70 8.83 3.43
N SER A 84 4.31 10.00 3.27
CA SER A 84 3.91 11.03 2.33
C SER A 84 3.97 10.53 0.87
N THR A 85 3.30 11.25 -0.01
CA THR A 85 3.11 10.85 -1.41
C THR A 85 4.33 11.20 -2.25
N VAL A 86 4.91 12.38 -2.04
CA VAL A 86 5.93 12.97 -2.91
C VAL A 86 7.17 12.08 -3.03
N ARG A 87 7.56 11.40 -1.96
CA ARG A 87 8.79 10.58 -1.91
C ARG A 87 8.68 9.23 -2.59
N ARG A 88 7.46 8.77 -2.89
CA ARG A 88 7.23 7.40 -3.38
C ARG A 88 7.83 7.16 -4.75
N VAL A 89 7.94 8.22 -5.56
CA VAL A 89 8.54 8.18 -6.91
C VAL A 89 9.82 9.01 -7.01
N ASP A 90 10.37 9.43 -5.89
CA ASP A 90 11.67 10.09 -5.79
C ASP A 90 12.79 9.04 -5.94
N ASP A 91 13.82 9.33 -6.73
CA ASP A 91 14.93 8.39 -6.96
C ASP A 91 15.90 8.34 -5.78
N ASP A 92 15.88 9.37 -4.92
CA ASP A 92 16.69 9.42 -3.68
C ASP A 92 16.08 8.56 -2.56
N TRP A 93 14.92 7.95 -2.79
CA TRP A 93 14.18 7.17 -1.80
C TRP A 93 13.98 5.72 -2.26
N VAL A 94 14.21 4.77 -1.34
CA VAL A 94 13.91 3.36 -1.60
C VAL A 94 12.42 3.10 -1.39
N TYR A 95 11.75 2.55 -2.39
CA TYR A 95 10.31 2.26 -2.31
C TYR A 95 9.99 1.09 -1.36
N GLY A 96 9.01 1.27 -0.48
CA GLY A 96 8.74 0.42 0.67
C GLY A 96 7.87 -0.80 0.41
N ILE A 97 8.16 -1.59 -0.63
CA ILE A 97 7.52 -2.91 -0.87
C ILE A 97 8.60 -3.99 -0.94
N PRO A 98 8.91 -4.70 0.16
CA PRO A 98 9.99 -5.70 0.17
C PRO A 98 9.86 -6.79 -0.90
N GLU A 99 8.63 -7.13 -1.29
CA GLU A 99 8.26 -8.18 -2.24
C GLU A 99 8.28 -7.72 -3.71
N LEU A 100 8.57 -6.43 -4.00
CA LEU A 100 8.51 -5.87 -5.34
C LEU A 100 9.47 -6.57 -6.32
N SER A 101 10.68 -6.87 -5.86
CA SER A 101 11.71 -7.55 -6.65
C SER A 101 12.67 -8.32 -5.73
N PRO A 102 13.43 -9.30 -6.25
CA PRO A 102 14.36 -10.08 -5.43
C PRO A 102 15.40 -9.25 -4.66
N SER A 103 15.77 -8.08 -5.17
CA SER A 103 16.74 -7.18 -4.53
C SER A 103 16.10 -6.15 -3.58
N GLN A 104 14.77 -5.95 -3.63
CA GLN A 104 14.11 -4.82 -2.97
C GLN A 104 14.23 -4.90 -1.45
N ARG A 105 14.02 -6.07 -0.86
CA ARG A 105 14.21 -6.28 0.59
C ARG A 105 15.61 -5.92 1.05
N LYS A 106 16.65 -6.24 0.27
CA LYS A 106 18.03 -5.86 0.60
C LYS A 106 18.21 -4.35 0.54
N ALA A 107 17.67 -3.70 -0.50
CA ALA A 107 17.71 -2.25 -0.63
C ALA A 107 17.07 -1.55 0.58
N ILE A 108 15.87 -1.99 1.00
CA ILE A 108 15.17 -1.46 2.18
C ILE A 108 16.03 -1.63 3.45
N ARG A 109 16.63 -2.81 3.66
CA ARG A 109 17.46 -3.09 4.85
C ARG A 109 18.62 -2.12 5.00
N THR A 110 19.23 -1.67 3.90
CA THR A 110 20.41 -0.80 3.90
C THR A 110 20.09 0.68 3.67
N ALA A 111 18.82 1.06 3.42
CA ALA A 111 18.46 2.42 3.05
C ALA A 111 18.34 3.37 4.25
N ASP A 112 18.85 4.59 4.11
CA ASP A 112 18.63 5.66 5.11
C ASP A 112 17.25 6.32 4.96
N ARG A 113 16.63 6.19 3.78
CA ARG A 113 15.37 6.82 3.39
C ARG A 113 14.50 5.82 2.64
N VAL A 114 13.34 5.50 3.21
CA VAL A 114 12.36 4.55 2.66
C VAL A 114 11.02 5.25 2.49
N ALA A 115 10.47 5.24 1.28
CA ALA A 115 9.14 5.79 1.01
C ALA A 115 8.11 4.67 1.14
N ASN A 116 7.26 4.73 2.16
CA ASN A 116 6.17 3.77 2.34
C ASN A 116 5.20 3.86 1.16
N CYS A 117 4.84 2.71 0.61
CA CYS A 117 3.97 2.62 -0.56
C CYS A 117 2.56 3.17 -0.32
N GLY A 118 1.89 3.56 -1.40
CA GLY A 118 0.46 3.78 -1.41
C GLY A 118 -0.33 2.50 -1.18
N CYS A 119 -1.52 2.64 -0.61
CA CYS A 119 -2.38 1.50 -0.29
C CYS A 119 -2.93 0.78 -1.53
N TYR A 120 -3.27 1.49 -2.62
CA TYR A 120 -3.74 0.84 -3.86
C TYR A 120 -2.60 0.26 -4.74
N PRO A 121 -1.46 0.96 -4.93
CA PRO A 121 -0.34 0.43 -5.73
C PRO A 121 0.14 -0.96 -5.30
N VAL A 122 0.20 -1.27 -4.01
CA VAL A 122 0.75 -2.56 -3.54
C VAL A 122 0.06 -3.78 -4.16
N GLY A 123 -1.28 -3.78 -4.24
CA GLY A 123 -2.04 -4.87 -4.87
C GLY A 123 -1.75 -5.00 -6.36
N PHE A 124 -1.82 -3.89 -7.09
CA PHE A 124 -1.55 -3.86 -8.52
C PHE A 124 -0.11 -4.28 -8.86
N LEU A 125 0.87 -3.70 -8.16
CA LEU A 125 2.29 -3.91 -8.41
C LEU A 125 2.68 -5.37 -8.19
N LEU A 126 2.22 -5.99 -7.10
CA LEU A 126 2.52 -7.38 -6.79
C LEU A 126 1.77 -8.37 -7.71
N ALA A 127 0.59 -8.00 -8.21
CA ALA A 127 -0.12 -8.81 -9.20
C ALA A 127 0.52 -8.75 -10.59
N VAL A 128 0.92 -7.56 -11.04
CA VAL A 128 1.27 -7.30 -12.46
C VAL A 128 2.76 -7.45 -12.75
N ARG A 129 3.62 -6.89 -11.89
CA ARG A 129 5.06 -6.81 -12.19
C ARG A 129 5.70 -8.18 -12.46
N PRO A 130 5.43 -9.25 -11.67
CA PRO A 130 6.02 -10.56 -11.94
C PRO A 130 5.60 -11.13 -13.30
N LEU A 131 4.39 -10.83 -13.77
CA LEU A 131 3.85 -11.33 -15.05
C LEU A 131 4.54 -10.64 -16.24
N ILE A 132 4.84 -9.34 -16.11
CA ILE A 132 5.62 -8.59 -17.10
C ILE A 132 7.08 -9.07 -17.11
N GLU A 133 7.70 -9.21 -15.93
CA GLU A 133 9.09 -9.67 -15.81
C GLU A 133 9.29 -11.10 -16.36
N ALA A 134 8.28 -11.96 -16.23
CA ALA A 134 8.26 -13.30 -16.80
C ALA A 134 7.92 -13.34 -18.31
N GLY A 135 7.55 -12.19 -18.90
CA GLY A 135 7.14 -12.11 -20.30
C GLY A 135 5.79 -12.76 -20.62
N LEU A 136 4.95 -13.05 -19.61
CA LEU A 136 3.59 -13.56 -19.83
C LEU A 136 2.63 -12.43 -20.21
N LEU A 137 2.78 -11.27 -19.55
CA LEU A 137 2.00 -10.07 -19.83
C LEU A 137 2.84 -9.07 -20.63
N ARG A 138 2.27 -8.49 -21.68
CA ARG A 138 2.96 -7.46 -22.47
C ARG A 138 3.11 -6.17 -21.66
N ALA A 139 4.30 -5.58 -21.69
CA ALA A 139 4.56 -4.31 -21.00
C ALA A 139 3.78 -3.12 -21.60
N ASP A 140 3.38 -3.19 -22.87
CA ASP A 140 2.60 -2.17 -23.57
C ASP A 140 1.07 -2.39 -23.47
N ALA A 141 0.62 -3.40 -22.72
CA ALA A 141 -0.80 -3.68 -22.56
C ALA A 141 -1.53 -2.51 -21.87
N PRO A 142 -2.72 -2.11 -22.36
CA PRO A 142 -3.53 -1.10 -21.69
C PRO A 142 -4.17 -1.71 -20.43
N LEU A 143 -3.54 -1.48 -19.28
CA LEU A 143 -4.03 -2.00 -18.00
C LEU A 143 -5.03 -1.04 -17.35
N ILE A 144 -6.05 -1.63 -16.72
CA ILE A 144 -7.10 -0.91 -15.98
C ILE A 144 -7.04 -1.43 -14.55
N VAL A 145 -7.10 -0.53 -13.57
CA VAL A 145 -7.12 -0.86 -12.16
C VAL A 145 -8.42 -0.33 -11.57
N ASN A 146 -9.35 -1.23 -11.26
CA ASN A 146 -10.54 -0.92 -10.48
C ASN A 146 -10.23 -1.23 -9.03
N ALA A 147 -10.43 -0.28 -8.13
CA ALA A 147 -10.13 -0.51 -6.73
C ALA A 147 -11.22 0.01 -5.81
N VAL A 148 -11.47 -0.72 -4.73
CA VAL A 148 -12.38 -0.33 -3.66
C VAL A 148 -11.66 -0.40 -2.33
N SER A 149 -11.84 0.62 -1.49
CA SER A 149 -11.34 0.67 -0.13
C SER A 149 -12.47 0.96 0.85
N GLY A 150 -12.33 0.48 2.09
CA GLY A 150 -13.04 1.05 3.22
C GLY A 150 -12.66 2.52 3.46
N TYR A 151 -13.54 3.26 4.14
CA TYR A 151 -13.41 4.71 4.33
C TYR A 151 -12.23 5.10 5.24
N SER A 152 -11.63 4.18 6.01
CA SER A 152 -10.44 4.47 6.81
C SER A 152 -9.24 4.91 5.97
N GLY A 153 -9.19 4.52 4.69
CA GLY A 153 -8.15 4.94 3.74
C GLY A 153 -8.16 6.44 3.43
N GLY A 154 -9.30 7.11 3.58
CA GLY A 154 -9.42 8.57 3.42
C GLY A 154 -8.93 9.37 4.64
N GLY A 155 -8.41 8.67 5.67
CA GLY A 155 -7.89 9.28 6.88
C GLY A 155 -8.98 9.87 7.78
N ARG A 156 -8.52 10.58 8.82
CA ARG A 156 -9.36 11.02 9.94
C ARG A 156 -10.62 11.78 9.54
N LYS A 157 -10.52 12.74 8.59
CA LYS A 157 -11.68 13.53 8.14
C LYS A 157 -12.76 12.66 7.51
N MET A 158 -12.38 11.68 6.69
CA MET A 158 -13.33 10.76 6.07
C MET A 158 -13.91 9.80 7.11
N ILE A 159 -13.11 9.29 8.04
CA ILE A 159 -13.59 8.45 9.16
C ILE A 159 -14.67 9.19 9.97
N GLU A 160 -14.39 10.42 10.39
CA GLU A 160 -15.34 11.25 11.15
C GLU A 160 -16.65 11.47 10.36
N ALA A 161 -16.57 11.69 9.04
CA ALA A 161 -17.75 11.86 8.19
C ALA A 161 -18.61 10.58 8.09
N TYR A 162 -18.02 9.43 7.80
CA TYR A 162 -18.74 8.14 7.66
C TYR A 162 -19.28 7.61 9.00
N GLN A 163 -18.58 7.85 10.11
CA GLN A 163 -19.09 7.47 11.44
C GLN A 163 -20.18 8.41 11.96
N GLY A 164 -20.16 9.68 11.53
CA GLY A 164 -21.15 10.69 11.93
C GLY A 164 -22.48 10.61 11.18
N MET A 165 -22.55 9.90 10.05
CA MET A 165 -23.76 9.78 9.23
C MET A 165 -24.05 8.31 8.87
N PRO A 166 -25.13 7.71 9.37
CA PRO A 166 -25.52 6.37 8.92
C PRO A 166 -25.86 6.37 7.42
N PRO A 167 -25.75 5.22 6.71
CA PRO A 167 -26.08 5.13 5.30
C PRO A 167 -27.50 5.66 4.99
N GLY A 168 -27.65 6.49 3.96
CA GLY A 168 -28.87 7.23 3.67
C GLY A 168 -28.78 8.10 2.41
N PRO A 169 -29.89 8.75 1.99
CA PRO A 169 -29.97 9.46 0.72
C PRO A 169 -29.30 10.85 0.72
N GLN A 170 -28.69 11.29 1.83
CA GLN A 170 -28.13 12.62 1.99
C GLN A 170 -26.69 12.57 2.51
N GLY A 171 -25.78 13.22 1.79
CA GLY A 171 -24.35 13.29 2.13
C GLY A 171 -23.54 12.15 1.54
N ASP A 172 -22.34 12.45 1.03
CA ASP A 172 -21.48 11.46 0.37
C ASP A 172 -21.07 10.31 1.31
N ALA A 173 -20.90 10.62 2.61
CA ALA A 173 -20.60 9.65 3.66
C ALA A 173 -21.79 8.71 3.99
N ALA A 174 -23.00 9.05 3.54
CA ALA A 174 -24.18 8.22 3.68
C ALA A 174 -24.37 7.30 2.45
N GLN A 175 -23.62 7.50 1.36
CA GLN A 175 -23.68 6.61 0.20
C GLN A 175 -22.96 5.29 0.47
N GLY A 176 -23.53 4.18 -0.01
CA GLY A 176 -22.94 2.86 0.16
C GLY A 176 -21.65 2.67 -0.63
N PHE A 177 -21.53 3.32 -1.79
CA PHE A 177 -20.41 3.17 -2.71
C PHE A 177 -20.24 4.43 -3.57
N CYS A 178 -19.01 4.93 -3.70
CA CYS A 178 -18.71 6.08 -4.56
C CYS A 178 -17.40 5.87 -5.33
N LEU A 179 -17.40 6.22 -6.61
CA LEU A 179 -16.18 6.49 -7.37
C LEU A 179 -15.67 7.89 -7.03
N TYR A 180 -14.36 8.12 -7.02
CA TYR A 180 -13.79 9.44 -6.71
C TYR A 180 -12.49 9.71 -7.50
N ASP A 181 -12.04 10.97 -7.54
CA ASP A 181 -10.79 11.41 -8.20
C ASP A 181 -10.61 10.86 -9.63
N LEU A 182 -11.67 10.95 -10.44
CA LEU A 182 -11.79 10.31 -11.76
C LEU A 182 -11.14 11.11 -12.92
N ASN A 183 -10.36 12.15 -12.62
CA ASN A 183 -9.70 12.96 -13.66
C ASN A 183 -8.46 12.26 -14.26
N GLY A 184 -8.08 11.08 -13.75
CA GLY A 184 -6.93 10.31 -14.22
C GLY A 184 -5.59 10.73 -13.60
N ASP A 185 -5.61 11.65 -12.63
CA ASP A 185 -4.44 12.22 -11.97
C ASP A 185 -4.32 11.80 -10.49
N HIS A 186 -5.06 10.78 -10.05
CA HIS A 186 -4.95 10.28 -8.68
C HIS A 186 -3.49 9.93 -8.37
N LYS A 187 -3.00 10.45 -7.23
CA LYS A 187 -1.60 10.38 -6.78
C LYS A 187 -0.89 9.02 -6.78
N HIS A 188 -1.64 7.92 -6.89
CA HIS A 188 -1.10 6.56 -6.88
C HIS A 188 -0.71 6.07 -8.28
N VAL A 189 -1.21 6.71 -9.34
CA VAL A 189 -0.90 6.34 -10.73
C VAL A 189 0.60 6.46 -11.00
N ALA A 190 1.27 7.46 -10.42
CA ALA A 190 2.72 7.63 -10.57
C ALA A 190 3.51 6.44 -10.01
N GLU A 191 3.11 5.91 -8.84
CA GLU A 191 3.73 4.72 -8.24
C GLU A 191 3.46 3.48 -9.11
N MET A 192 2.20 3.30 -9.52
CA MET A 192 1.80 2.18 -10.38
C MET A 192 2.62 2.17 -11.66
N GLN A 193 2.80 3.31 -12.32
CA GLN A 193 3.58 3.42 -13.54
C GLN A 193 5.08 3.21 -13.32
N LYS A 194 5.66 3.80 -12.27
CA LYS A 194 7.11 3.70 -12.03
C LYS A 194 7.54 2.28 -11.72
N PHE A 195 6.73 1.51 -10.99
CA PHE A 195 7.17 0.24 -10.41
C PHE A 195 6.55 -1.02 -11.01
N SER A 196 5.53 -0.95 -11.88
CA SER A 196 4.87 -2.12 -12.47
C SER A 196 5.68 -2.79 -13.58
N GLY A 197 6.53 -2.04 -14.28
CA GLY A 197 7.13 -2.45 -15.55
C GLY A 197 6.27 -2.17 -16.79
N THR A 198 5.13 -1.48 -16.64
CA THR A 198 4.31 -1.04 -17.78
C THR A 198 4.97 0.11 -18.54
N LEU A 199 4.78 0.17 -19.86
CA LEU A 199 5.25 1.29 -20.69
C LEU A 199 4.34 2.52 -20.61
N HIS A 200 3.09 2.33 -20.19
CA HIS A 200 2.08 3.38 -20.11
C HIS A 200 1.34 3.31 -18.77
N PRO A 201 0.95 4.46 -18.20
CA PRO A 201 0.24 4.49 -16.93
C PRO A 201 -1.07 3.70 -17.05
N PRO A 202 -1.44 2.90 -16.03
CA PRO A 202 -2.73 2.23 -16.04
C PRO A 202 -3.87 3.25 -15.90
N LEU A 203 -5.04 2.92 -16.45
CA LEU A 203 -6.26 3.64 -16.14
C LEU A 203 -6.73 3.24 -14.74
N PHE A 204 -6.72 4.17 -13.79
CA PHE A 204 -7.08 3.90 -12.40
C PHE A 204 -8.46 4.45 -12.04
N VAL A 205 -9.32 3.59 -11.50
CA VAL A 205 -10.68 3.91 -11.07
C VAL A 205 -10.83 3.53 -9.59
N PRO A 206 -10.55 4.47 -8.66
CA PRO A 206 -10.71 4.22 -7.24
C PRO A 206 -12.15 4.44 -6.79
N SER A 207 -12.51 3.73 -5.72
CA SER A 207 -13.81 3.80 -5.09
C SER A 207 -13.72 3.61 -3.59
N VAL A 208 -14.71 4.14 -2.89
CA VAL A 208 -14.88 3.98 -1.44
C VAL A 208 -16.20 3.27 -1.17
N ASN A 209 -16.15 2.25 -0.32
CA ASN A 209 -17.32 1.54 0.20
C ASN A 209 -17.58 1.95 1.64
N HIS A 210 -18.83 1.85 2.08
CA HIS A 210 -19.24 2.10 3.47
C HIS A 210 -18.86 0.92 4.39
N SER A 211 -17.57 0.61 4.45
CA SER A 211 -16.94 -0.32 5.39
C SER A 211 -15.76 0.37 6.03
N TYR A 212 -15.48 0.10 7.32
CA TYR A 212 -14.40 0.78 8.01
C TYR A 212 -13.05 0.58 7.32
N CYS A 213 -12.66 -0.67 7.10
CA CYS A 213 -11.40 -1.03 6.43
C CYS A 213 -11.60 -2.24 5.50
N GLY A 214 -10.59 -2.50 4.67
CA GLY A 214 -10.58 -3.54 3.65
C GLY A 214 -10.31 -2.96 2.27
N MET A 215 -9.76 -3.77 1.39
CA MET A 215 -9.34 -3.34 0.06
C MET A 215 -9.40 -4.48 -0.96
N LEU A 216 -9.96 -4.21 -2.13
CA LEU A 216 -9.87 -5.06 -3.31
C LEU A 216 -9.35 -4.23 -4.46
N THR A 217 -8.32 -4.73 -5.12
CA THR A 217 -7.77 -4.19 -6.36
C THR A 217 -7.96 -5.22 -7.46
N SER A 218 -8.68 -4.86 -8.51
CA SER A 218 -8.96 -5.70 -9.67
C SER A 218 -8.32 -5.11 -10.91
N THR A 219 -7.61 -5.94 -11.67
CA THR A 219 -6.96 -5.56 -12.91
C THR A 219 -7.38 -6.55 -14.00
N PRO A 220 -8.54 -6.32 -14.65
CA PRO A 220 -8.97 -7.20 -15.74
C PRO A 220 -8.01 -7.08 -16.92
N ILE A 221 -7.52 -8.22 -17.40
CA ILE A 221 -6.56 -8.30 -18.49
C ILE A 221 -7.19 -9.07 -19.65
N SER A 222 -7.45 -8.34 -20.73
CA SER A 222 -7.98 -8.90 -21.99
C SER A 222 -7.05 -9.99 -22.55
N ALA A 223 -7.61 -10.99 -23.22
CA ALA A 223 -6.87 -12.04 -23.90
C ALA A 223 -5.76 -11.51 -24.84
N ALA A 224 -5.97 -10.33 -25.46
CA ALA A 224 -5.01 -9.71 -26.38
C ALA A 224 -3.80 -9.03 -25.70
N SER A 225 -3.87 -8.83 -24.38
CA SER A 225 -2.80 -8.23 -23.59
C SER A 225 -1.73 -9.25 -23.19
N TRP A 226 -2.04 -10.54 -23.21
CA TRP A 226 -1.08 -11.62 -22.97
C TRP A 226 -0.14 -11.81 -24.17
N THR A 227 1.06 -12.32 -23.92
CA THR A 227 2.02 -12.64 -25.00
C THR A 227 1.65 -13.90 -25.77
N SER A 228 0.85 -14.79 -25.15
CA SER A 228 0.37 -16.03 -25.75
C SER A 228 -1.15 -16.14 -25.66
N SER A 229 -1.78 -16.57 -26.75
CA SER A 229 -3.22 -16.87 -26.77
C SER A 229 -3.54 -18.04 -25.83
N GLY A 230 -4.69 -17.98 -25.18
CA GLY A 230 -5.12 -19.03 -24.25
C GLY A 230 -4.31 -19.07 -22.95
N THR A 231 -3.68 -17.96 -22.55
CA THR A 231 -3.06 -17.84 -21.22
C THR A 231 -4.08 -18.18 -20.14
N THR A 232 -3.71 -19.11 -19.26
CA THR A 232 -4.59 -19.68 -18.24
C THR A 232 -4.36 -19.07 -16.86
N ALA A 233 -5.38 -19.11 -16.02
CA ALA A 233 -5.28 -18.75 -14.60
C ALA A 233 -4.17 -19.54 -13.88
N GLN A 234 -3.95 -20.81 -14.25
CA GLN A 234 -2.88 -21.62 -13.66
C GLN A 234 -1.49 -21.06 -13.98
N GLN A 235 -1.24 -20.62 -15.21
CA GLN A 235 0.06 -20.03 -15.59
C GLN A 235 0.35 -18.72 -14.85
N VAL A 236 -0.68 -17.90 -14.62
CA VAL A 236 -0.56 -16.68 -13.79
C VAL A 236 -0.22 -17.06 -12.35
N PHE A 237 -0.96 -18.01 -11.78
CA PHE A 237 -0.70 -18.51 -10.43
C PHE A 237 0.71 -19.07 -10.28
N ASP A 238 1.21 -19.86 -11.23
CA ASP A 238 2.53 -20.49 -11.14
C ASP A 238 3.64 -19.42 -11.03
N ILE A 239 3.54 -18.32 -11.80
CA ILE A 239 4.49 -17.19 -11.71
C ILE A 239 4.41 -16.50 -10.35
N TRP A 240 3.20 -16.27 -9.83
CA TRP A 240 3.04 -15.69 -8.50
C TRP A 240 3.55 -16.63 -7.41
N GLN A 241 3.31 -17.93 -7.54
CA GLN A 241 3.77 -18.95 -6.61
C GLN A 241 5.30 -18.99 -6.58
N ASP A 242 5.96 -18.99 -7.72
CA ASP A 242 7.43 -18.93 -7.81
C ASP A 242 7.99 -17.66 -7.19
N ARG A 243 7.34 -16.51 -7.41
CA ARG A 243 7.77 -15.22 -6.86
C ARG A 243 7.58 -15.12 -5.35
N TYR A 244 6.44 -15.58 -4.85
CA TYR A 244 5.96 -15.26 -3.50
C TYR A 244 5.92 -16.46 -2.54
N ALA A 245 6.38 -17.66 -2.94
CA ALA A 245 6.39 -18.86 -2.10
C ALA A 245 7.02 -18.67 -0.70
N SER A 246 8.06 -17.84 -0.63
CA SER A 246 8.80 -17.57 0.61
C SER A 246 8.38 -16.29 1.33
N GLU A 247 7.34 -15.61 0.82
CA GLU A 247 6.89 -14.35 1.36
C GLU A 247 5.83 -14.54 2.44
N PRO A 248 6.02 -13.97 3.65
CA PRO A 248 5.14 -14.24 4.78
C PRO A 248 3.76 -13.56 4.67
N PHE A 249 3.66 -12.54 3.82
CA PHE A 249 2.49 -11.67 3.75
C PHE A 249 1.81 -11.67 2.38
N VAL A 250 2.43 -12.23 1.34
CA VAL A 250 1.82 -12.34 0.01
C VAL A 250 1.45 -13.79 -0.22
N ARG A 251 0.16 -14.05 -0.43
CA ARG A 251 -0.36 -15.40 -0.63
C ARG A 251 -1.04 -15.53 -1.99
N PRO A 252 -0.35 -16.13 -2.98
CA PRO A 252 -1.02 -16.63 -4.17
C PRO A 252 -2.02 -17.71 -3.80
N VAL A 253 -3.26 -17.60 -4.29
CA VAL A 253 -4.30 -18.60 -4.09
C VAL A 253 -4.45 -19.41 -5.37
N ALA A 254 -4.31 -20.73 -5.27
CA ALA A 254 -4.46 -21.62 -6.42
C ALA A 254 -5.88 -21.48 -7.01
N PRO A 255 -6.04 -21.47 -8.35
CA PRO A 255 -7.37 -21.32 -8.97
C PRO A 255 -8.38 -22.36 -8.50
N ALA A 256 -7.93 -23.58 -8.22
CA ALA A 256 -8.77 -24.66 -7.70
C ALA A 256 -9.32 -24.38 -6.29
N ASP A 257 -8.59 -23.61 -5.48
CA ASP A 257 -8.94 -23.32 -4.09
C ASP A 257 -9.69 -21.99 -3.93
N ALA A 258 -9.70 -21.14 -4.95
CA ALA A 258 -10.22 -19.77 -4.89
C ALA A 258 -11.67 -19.70 -4.41
N SER A 259 -12.52 -20.68 -4.79
CA SER A 259 -13.91 -20.75 -4.34
C SER A 259 -14.07 -20.86 -2.82
N GLY A 260 -13.09 -21.45 -2.11
CA GLY A 260 -13.09 -21.56 -0.65
C GLY A 260 -12.87 -20.23 0.07
N PHE A 261 -12.34 -19.22 -0.63
CA PHE A 261 -12.16 -17.85 -0.12
C PHE A 261 -13.36 -16.94 -0.45
N MET A 262 -14.31 -17.44 -1.23
CA MET A 262 -15.47 -16.68 -1.67
C MET A 262 -16.69 -17.12 -0.86
N ARG A 263 -17.43 -16.15 -0.33
CA ARG A 263 -18.70 -16.44 0.33
C ARG A 263 -19.65 -17.09 -0.66
N GLU A 264 -20.18 -18.25 -0.28
CA GLU A 264 -20.99 -19.12 -1.14
C GLU A 264 -20.29 -19.55 -2.44
N GLY A 265 -18.95 -19.53 -2.49
CA GLY A 265 -18.18 -19.81 -3.71
C GLY A 265 -18.34 -18.76 -4.81
N ARG A 266 -18.92 -17.59 -4.52
CA ARG A 266 -19.34 -16.61 -5.53
C ARG A 266 -18.91 -15.17 -5.24
N PHE A 267 -18.83 -14.77 -3.98
CA PHE A 267 -18.56 -13.38 -3.61
C PHE A 267 -17.19 -13.27 -2.95
N LEU A 268 -16.25 -12.58 -3.60
CA LEU A 268 -14.99 -12.20 -2.97
C LEU A 268 -15.24 -10.94 -2.13
N ASP A 269 -15.21 -11.09 -0.80
CA ASP A 269 -15.53 -10.01 0.12
C ASP A 269 -14.29 -9.13 0.39
N LEU A 270 -14.53 -7.84 0.66
CA LEU A 270 -13.51 -6.80 0.85
C LEU A 270 -12.64 -7.00 2.10
N ASP A 271 -13.14 -7.76 3.07
CA ASP A 271 -12.67 -7.82 4.45
C ASP A 271 -11.78 -9.03 4.77
N GLY A 272 -11.54 -9.94 3.81
CA GLY A 272 -10.83 -11.20 4.04
C GLY A 272 -9.41 -11.07 4.63
N ALA A 273 -8.77 -9.91 4.46
CA ALA A 273 -7.45 -9.59 5.01
C ALA A 273 -7.48 -8.46 6.07
N ASN A 274 -8.66 -8.05 6.54
CA ASN A 274 -8.80 -6.92 7.46
C ASN A 274 -7.94 -7.07 8.72
N LEU A 275 -7.29 -5.96 9.10
CA LEU A 275 -6.45 -5.85 10.29
C LEU A 275 -5.25 -6.83 10.32
N THR A 276 -4.91 -7.44 9.18
CA THR A 276 -3.70 -8.23 8.99
C THR A 276 -2.68 -7.49 8.13
N ASN A 277 -1.49 -8.07 7.95
CA ASN A 277 -0.52 -7.62 6.94
C ASN A 277 -0.65 -8.39 5.61
N ARG A 278 -1.62 -9.31 5.51
CA ARG A 278 -1.71 -10.22 4.36
C ARG A 278 -2.26 -9.52 3.13
N LEU A 279 -1.79 -9.98 1.97
CA LEU A 279 -2.29 -9.67 0.65
C LEU A 279 -2.46 -10.99 -0.08
N ASP A 280 -3.71 -11.29 -0.44
CA ASP A 280 -4.06 -12.49 -1.18
C ASP A 280 -4.17 -12.16 -2.67
N LEU A 281 -3.48 -12.93 -3.51
CA LEU A 281 -3.54 -12.80 -4.97
C LEU A 281 -4.44 -13.88 -5.55
N PHE A 282 -5.47 -13.44 -6.29
CA PHE A 282 -6.42 -14.29 -6.98
C PHE A 282 -6.39 -14.00 -8.47
N VAL A 283 -6.56 -15.04 -9.28
CA VAL A 283 -6.76 -14.94 -10.73
C VAL A 283 -8.02 -15.72 -11.09
N PHE A 284 -8.90 -15.08 -11.86
CA PHE A 284 -10.16 -15.64 -12.33
C PHE A 284 -10.23 -15.48 -13.85
N GLY A 285 -11.35 -15.84 -14.47
CA GLY A 285 -11.60 -15.55 -15.87
C GLY A 285 -11.49 -16.74 -16.83
N ASP A 286 -11.58 -16.42 -18.12
CA ASP A 286 -11.64 -17.38 -19.22
C ASP A 286 -10.51 -17.09 -20.21
N PRO A 287 -9.64 -18.07 -20.54
CA PRO A 287 -8.49 -17.84 -21.42
C PRO A 287 -8.80 -17.27 -22.82
N GLY A 288 -10.04 -17.43 -23.30
CA GLY A 288 -10.51 -16.88 -24.57
C GLY A 288 -10.98 -15.42 -24.48
N ILE A 289 -11.39 -14.95 -23.29
CA ILE A 289 -11.90 -13.59 -23.05
C ILE A 289 -10.81 -12.72 -22.39
N GLY A 290 -10.19 -13.25 -21.34
CA GLY A 290 -9.29 -12.52 -20.45
C GLY A 290 -9.36 -13.09 -19.02
N LEU A 291 -8.38 -12.70 -18.21
CA LEU A 291 -8.29 -13.08 -16.80
C LEU A 291 -8.49 -11.85 -15.89
#